data_AF-A0A2V6ZMP1-F1
#
_entry.id   AF-A0A2V6ZMP1-F1
#
_cell.length_a   1.000
_cell.length_b   1.000
_cell.length_c   1.000
_cell.angle_alpha   90.00
_cell.angle_beta   90.00
_cell.angle_gamma   90.00
#
_symmetry.space_group_name_H-M   'P 1'
#
loop_
_entity.id
_entity.type
_entity.pdbx_description
1 polymer ?
#
loop_
_entity_poly.entity_id
_entity_poly.type
_entity_poly.pdbx_seq_one_letter_code
_entity_poly.pdbx_strand_id
1 'polypeptide(L)'
;MADKEPSKPARELASQIERDGGQVLALYQEPVGDHWQIFCLLPRTKCEASPYQRDLSPTHVKRLTESIKRLDRFVDPIVAISPRPGVYWTPNGNHRRAVLDKLKADVIPVILVVEPEMLFEVLPLNVEKAHNLKEKSLEVIRMYRALVKEEPDTTEEKWASQFESPHFITLGLLYEENRRFAGGAFAPILRRVDKFLKQTLPKGLDARTERADLVRAADQALGVAVAKIKKRGINHPYVKNYLLARTTPLTRARKTLPSFEQTFKKLKDNLDEFDVSKVRYDEIQRSAIMSSSSSE
;
A
#
# COMPACT_ATOMS: atom_id res chain seq x y z
N MET A 1 -22.89 -6.84 31.48
CA MET A 1 -23.65 -5.84 30.71
C MET A 1 -25.12 -6.08 31.04
N ALA A 2 -25.88 -5.04 31.38
CA ALA A 2 -27.31 -5.23 31.64
C ALA A 2 -27.99 -5.74 30.37
N ASP A 3 -28.88 -6.73 30.50
CA ASP A 3 -29.73 -7.25 29.42
C ASP A 3 -30.73 -6.14 29.02
N LYS A 4 -30.25 -5.16 28.25
CA LYS A 4 -31.11 -4.14 27.64
C LYS A 4 -31.79 -4.76 26.43
N GLU A 5 -33.09 -4.55 26.32
CA GLU A 5 -33.84 -5.02 25.15
C GLU A 5 -33.38 -4.28 23.88
N PRO A 6 -33.15 -4.99 22.75
CA PRO A 6 -32.79 -4.36 21.50
C PRO A 6 -33.79 -3.30 21.04
N SER A 7 -33.28 -2.22 20.46
CA SER A 7 -34.12 -1.15 19.90
C SER A 7 -35.09 -1.70 18.85
N LYS A 8 -36.25 -1.05 18.68
CA LYS A 8 -37.22 -1.44 17.65
C LYS A 8 -36.58 -1.49 16.24
N PRO A 9 -35.79 -0.48 15.80
CA PRO A 9 -35.08 -0.56 14.52
C PRO A 9 -34.13 -1.76 14.41
N ALA A 10 -33.40 -2.10 15.47
CA ALA A 10 -32.50 -3.26 15.47
C ALA A 10 -33.28 -4.58 15.30
N ARG A 11 -34.43 -4.71 15.96
CA ARG A 11 -35.31 -5.90 15.83
C ARG A 11 -35.95 -6.02 14.45
N GLU A 12 -36.39 -4.91 13.88
CA GLU A 12 -36.96 -4.87 12.53
C GLU A 12 -35.91 -5.24 11.48
N LEU A 13 -34.70 -4.72 11.61
CA LEU A 13 -33.57 -5.03 10.74
C LEU A 13 -33.11 -6.48 10.89
N ALA A 14 -33.04 -7.01 12.12
CA ALA A 14 -32.77 -8.42 12.37
C ALA A 14 -33.80 -9.33 11.69
N SER A 15 -35.09 -8.98 11.78
CA SER A 15 -36.15 -9.72 11.10
C SER A 15 -36.05 -9.62 9.56
N GLN A 16 -35.56 -8.48 9.05
CA GLN A 16 -35.32 -8.30 7.62
C GLN A 16 -34.16 -9.17 7.12
N ILE A 17 -33.07 -9.26 7.87
CA ILE A 17 -31.92 -10.14 7.56
C ILE A 17 -32.39 -11.58 7.35
N GLU A 18 -33.18 -12.12 8.28
CA GLU A 18 -33.71 -13.49 8.20
C GLU A 18 -34.63 -13.67 6.97
N ARG A 19 -35.49 -12.69 6.67
CA ARG A 19 -36.33 -12.70 5.46
C ARG A 19 -35.52 -12.67 4.16
N ASP A 20 -34.36 -12.01 4.18
CA ASP A 20 -33.46 -11.94 3.04
C ASP A 20 -32.59 -13.20 2.86
N GLY A 21 -32.76 -14.20 3.73
CA GLY A 21 -31.98 -15.44 3.72
C GLY A 21 -30.62 -15.34 4.42
N GLY A 22 -30.43 -14.29 5.24
CA GLY A 22 -29.29 -14.17 6.16
C GLY A 22 -29.58 -14.83 7.50
N GLN A 23 -28.58 -14.78 8.39
CA GLN A 23 -28.66 -15.31 9.74
C GLN A 23 -28.15 -14.26 10.74
N VAL A 24 -28.95 -13.93 11.74
CA VAL A 24 -28.53 -13.06 12.85
C VAL A 24 -27.74 -13.87 13.88
N LEU A 25 -26.51 -13.44 14.18
CA LEU A 25 -25.62 -14.11 15.14
C LEU A 25 -25.66 -13.43 16.52
N ALA A 26 -25.69 -12.10 16.55
CA ALA A 26 -25.79 -11.33 17.78
C ALA A 26 -26.37 -9.93 17.53
N LEU A 27 -27.11 -9.40 18.51
CA LEU A 27 -27.39 -7.98 18.65
C LEU A 27 -26.63 -7.48 19.87
N TYR A 28 -25.87 -6.39 19.72
CA TYR A 28 -25.05 -5.86 20.79
C TYR A 28 -24.99 -4.33 20.73
N GLN A 29 -24.65 -3.71 21.86
CA GLN A 29 -24.39 -2.28 21.92
C GLN A 29 -22.89 -2.04 21.74
N GLU A 30 -22.53 -1.14 20.82
CA GLU A 30 -21.13 -0.75 20.61
C GLU A 30 -20.59 0.04 21.82
N PRO A 31 -19.28 0.00 22.09
CA PRO A 31 -18.72 0.37 23.39
C PRO A 31 -18.58 1.88 23.65
N VAL A 32 -18.89 2.75 22.69
CA VAL A 32 -18.66 4.20 22.78
C VAL A 32 -19.95 4.96 23.10
N GLY A 33 -21.00 4.75 22.34
CA GLY A 33 -22.29 5.45 22.44
C GLY A 33 -23.47 4.54 22.80
N ASP A 34 -23.23 3.27 23.11
CA ASP A 34 -24.26 2.25 23.36
C ASP A 34 -25.24 2.05 22.18
N HIS A 35 -24.83 2.38 20.94
CA HIS A 35 -25.67 2.18 19.76
C HIS A 35 -25.81 0.71 19.41
N TRP A 36 -26.99 0.29 18.95
CA TRP A 36 -27.23 -1.10 18.59
C TRP A 36 -26.56 -1.44 17.24
N GLN A 37 -25.88 -2.57 17.20
CA GLN A 37 -25.31 -3.17 16.00
C GLN A 37 -25.71 -4.65 15.93
N ILE A 38 -25.71 -5.19 14.71
CA ILE A 38 -26.05 -6.59 14.46
C ILE A 38 -24.84 -7.29 13.86
N PHE A 39 -24.34 -8.34 14.50
CA PHE A 39 -23.42 -9.27 13.86
C PHE A 39 -24.24 -10.36 13.17
N CYS A 40 -24.07 -10.52 11.86
CA CYS A 40 -24.88 -11.45 11.05
C CYS A 40 -24.08 -12.07 9.89
N LEU A 41 -24.67 -13.09 9.28
CA LEU A 41 -24.27 -13.63 7.98
C LEU A 41 -25.30 -13.16 6.95
N LEU A 42 -24.84 -12.52 5.87
CA LEU A 42 -25.70 -12.13 4.75
C LEU A 42 -25.37 -12.97 3.51
N PRO A 43 -26.36 -13.31 2.66
CA PRO A 43 -26.07 -13.88 1.36
C PRO A 43 -25.13 -12.97 0.59
N ARG A 44 -24.06 -13.54 0.03
CA ARG A 44 -23.04 -12.76 -0.70
C ARG A 44 -23.66 -11.90 -1.80
N THR A 45 -24.69 -12.40 -2.48
CA THR A 45 -25.42 -11.71 -3.55
C THR A 45 -26.23 -10.50 -3.10
N LYS A 46 -26.45 -10.32 -1.79
CA LYS A 46 -27.20 -9.19 -1.22
C LYS A 46 -26.29 -8.03 -0.77
N CYS A 47 -24.98 -8.26 -0.72
CA CYS A 47 -24.00 -7.27 -0.26
C CYS A 47 -23.30 -6.59 -1.45
N GLU A 48 -23.52 -5.29 -1.60
CA GLU A 48 -22.99 -4.49 -2.71
C GLU A 48 -22.00 -3.44 -2.20
N ALA A 49 -21.10 -2.99 -3.08
CA ALA A 49 -20.23 -1.85 -2.78
C ALA A 49 -21.09 -0.59 -2.58
N SER A 50 -20.71 0.27 -1.66
CA SER A 50 -21.37 1.58 -1.54
C SER A 50 -21.07 2.42 -2.79
N PRO A 51 -22.05 3.14 -3.38
CA PRO A 51 -21.87 3.93 -4.60
C PRO A 51 -20.77 5.00 -4.55
N TYR A 52 -20.32 5.37 -3.35
CA TYR A 52 -19.39 6.48 -3.10
C TYR A 52 -18.02 6.02 -2.60
N GLN A 53 -17.73 4.72 -2.62
CA GLN A 53 -16.44 4.19 -2.20
C GLN A 53 -15.33 4.39 -3.23
N ARG A 54 -14.08 4.35 -2.75
CA ARG A 54 -12.91 4.27 -3.62
C ARG A 54 -12.94 3.00 -4.45
N ASP A 55 -12.38 3.09 -5.64
CA ASP A 55 -12.22 1.95 -6.53
C ASP A 55 -11.43 0.81 -5.88
N LEU A 56 -11.81 -0.41 -6.24
CA LEU A 56 -11.08 -1.61 -5.85
C LEU A 56 -9.68 -1.58 -6.46
N SER A 57 -8.67 -1.91 -5.66
CA SER A 57 -7.32 -2.19 -6.17
C SER A 57 -7.24 -3.68 -6.54
N PRO A 58 -7.07 -4.04 -7.82
CA PRO A 58 -6.96 -5.44 -8.23
C PRO A 58 -5.80 -6.16 -7.55
N THR A 59 -4.69 -5.46 -7.31
CA THR A 59 -3.52 -5.98 -6.61
C THR A 59 -3.81 -6.32 -5.16
N HIS A 60 -4.53 -5.44 -4.44
CA HIS A 60 -4.90 -5.72 -3.05
C HIS A 60 -5.88 -6.88 -2.95
N VAL A 61 -6.88 -6.94 -3.84
CA VAL A 61 -7.82 -8.07 -3.88
C VAL A 61 -7.08 -9.38 -4.14
N LYS A 62 -6.09 -9.39 -5.06
CA LYS A 62 -5.28 -10.58 -5.33
C LYS A 62 -4.49 -11.04 -4.09
N ARG A 63 -3.74 -10.14 -3.45
CA ARG A 63 -2.95 -10.46 -2.25
C ARG A 63 -3.81 -10.95 -1.09
N LEU A 64 -4.97 -10.32 -0.88
CA LEU A 64 -5.91 -10.71 0.15
C LEU A 64 -6.52 -12.09 -0.15
N THR A 65 -6.86 -12.36 -1.41
CA THR A 65 -7.32 -13.69 -1.86
C THR A 65 -6.28 -14.77 -1.57
N GLU A 66 -5.02 -14.53 -1.91
CA GLU A 66 -3.91 -15.47 -1.66
C GLU A 66 -3.70 -15.69 -0.16
N SER A 67 -3.80 -14.64 0.65
CA SER A 67 -3.65 -14.73 2.10
C SER A 67 -4.78 -15.54 2.74
N ILE A 68 -6.04 -15.29 2.36
CA ILE A 68 -7.20 -16.04 2.86
C ILE A 68 -7.11 -17.51 2.45
N LYS A 69 -6.73 -17.82 1.21
CA LYS A 69 -6.52 -19.20 0.75
C LYS A 69 -5.41 -19.91 1.52
N ARG A 70 -4.30 -19.21 1.79
CA ARG A 70 -3.16 -19.76 2.53
C ARG A 70 -3.52 -20.04 3.99
N LEU A 71 -4.25 -19.13 4.62
CA LEU A 71 -4.66 -19.25 6.03
C LEU A 71 -5.87 -20.18 6.21
N ASP A 72 -6.61 -20.46 5.12
CA ASP A 72 -7.89 -21.16 5.14
C ASP A 72 -8.90 -20.53 6.14
N ARG A 73 -8.87 -19.19 6.23
CA ARG A 73 -9.67 -18.42 7.21
C ARG A 73 -10.07 -17.07 6.64
N PHE A 74 -11.32 -16.70 6.88
CA PHE A 74 -11.82 -15.33 6.74
C PHE A 74 -12.09 -14.80 8.15
N VAL A 75 -11.27 -13.84 8.61
CA VAL A 75 -11.22 -13.47 10.04
C VAL A 75 -12.02 -12.21 10.35
N ASP A 76 -12.02 -11.24 9.42
CA ASP A 76 -12.51 -9.89 9.70
C ASP A 76 -13.82 -9.59 8.94
N PRO A 77 -14.98 -9.50 9.63
CA PRO A 77 -16.27 -9.22 9.00
C PRO A 77 -16.31 -7.84 8.38
N ILE A 78 -17.04 -7.69 7.27
CA ILE A 78 -17.24 -6.38 6.66
C ILE A 78 -18.20 -5.54 7.50
N VAL A 79 -18.16 -4.22 7.35
CA VAL A 79 -19.23 -3.36 7.87
C VAL A 79 -20.23 -3.11 6.75
N ALA A 80 -21.52 -3.22 7.07
CA ALA A 80 -22.59 -2.89 6.15
C ALA A 80 -23.58 -1.90 6.77
N ILE A 81 -24.32 -1.22 5.89
CA ILE A 81 -25.46 -0.36 6.21
C ILE A 81 -26.59 -0.71 5.25
N SER A 82 -27.81 -0.75 5.77
CA SER A 82 -29.03 -0.99 5.00
C SER A 82 -29.75 0.34 4.73
N PRO A 83 -29.52 1.04 3.59
CA PRO A 83 -30.18 2.31 3.30
C PRO A 83 -31.70 2.17 3.11
N ARG A 84 -32.15 0.97 2.76
CA ARG A 84 -33.56 0.60 2.58
C ARG A 84 -33.70 -0.92 2.74
N PRO A 85 -34.88 -1.43 3.13
CA PRO A 85 -35.09 -2.87 3.36
C PRO A 85 -34.62 -3.72 2.18
N GLY A 86 -33.84 -4.77 2.47
CA GLY A 86 -33.36 -5.72 1.47
C GLY A 86 -32.12 -5.31 0.68
N VAL A 87 -31.57 -4.11 0.93
CA VAL A 87 -30.34 -3.62 0.29
C VAL A 87 -29.26 -3.45 1.35
N TYR A 88 -28.08 -4.01 1.11
CA TYR A 88 -26.95 -3.93 2.03
C TYR A 88 -25.73 -3.39 1.31
N TRP A 89 -25.27 -2.21 1.72
CA TRP A 89 -24.07 -1.57 1.18
C TRP A 89 -22.93 -1.71 2.16
N THR A 90 -21.75 -2.06 1.67
CA THR A 90 -20.53 -2.12 2.49
C THR A 90 -19.75 -0.82 2.39
N PRO A 91 -19.81 0.11 3.36
CA PRO A 91 -18.93 1.29 3.41
C PRO A 91 -17.50 0.97 3.92
N ASN A 92 -17.28 -0.19 4.55
CA ASN A 92 -15.95 -0.67 4.96
C ASN A 92 -15.83 -2.18 4.72
N GLY A 93 -14.75 -2.60 4.04
CA GLY A 93 -14.50 -3.99 3.71
C GLY A 93 -14.78 -4.39 2.25
N ASN A 94 -14.88 -3.43 1.32
CA ASN A 94 -15.17 -3.73 -0.09
C ASN A 94 -14.15 -4.69 -0.73
N HIS A 95 -12.84 -4.57 -0.42
CA HIS A 95 -11.84 -5.54 -0.87
C HIS A 95 -12.12 -6.94 -0.33
N ARG A 96 -12.49 -7.06 0.95
CA ARG A 96 -12.84 -8.34 1.60
C ARG A 96 -14.09 -8.95 0.95
N ARG A 97 -15.14 -8.16 0.71
CA ARG A 97 -16.33 -8.58 -0.06
C ARG A 97 -15.95 -9.07 -1.46
N ALA A 98 -15.09 -8.34 -2.18
CA ALA A 98 -14.64 -8.72 -3.51
C ALA A 98 -13.82 -10.02 -3.54
N VAL A 99 -13.08 -10.33 -2.47
CA VAL A 99 -12.43 -11.63 -2.33
C VAL A 99 -13.46 -12.74 -2.18
N LEU A 100 -14.51 -12.55 -1.36
CA LEU A 100 -15.56 -13.55 -1.20
C LEU A 100 -16.36 -13.79 -2.50
N ASP A 101 -16.53 -12.78 -3.35
CA ASP A 101 -17.02 -12.96 -4.73
C ASP A 101 -16.12 -13.86 -5.56
N LYS A 102 -14.81 -13.63 -5.54
CA LYS A 102 -13.84 -14.46 -6.28
C LYS A 102 -13.79 -15.89 -5.75
N LEU A 103 -13.95 -16.07 -4.45
CA LEU A 103 -13.98 -17.38 -3.80
C LEU A 103 -15.35 -18.07 -3.91
N LYS A 104 -16.38 -17.38 -4.41
CA LYS A 104 -17.76 -17.87 -4.51
C LYS A 104 -18.31 -18.37 -3.17
N ALA A 105 -18.02 -17.64 -2.09
CA ALA A 105 -18.62 -17.92 -0.80
C ALA A 105 -20.14 -17.69 -0.85
N ASP A 106 -20.91 -18.50 -0.12
CA ASP A 106 -22.37 -18.36 -0.07
C ASP A 106 -22.79 -17.16 0.78
N VAL A 107 -22.06 -16.92 1.88
CA VAL A 107 -22.35 -15.90 2.88
C VAL A 107 -21.15 -15.00 3.16
N ILE A 108 -21.43 -13.79 3.66
CA ILE A 108 -20.45 -12.84 4.16
C ILE A 108 -20.76 -12.53 5.63
N PRO A 109 -19.79 -12.65 6.56
CA PRO A 109 -19.98 -12.17 7.93
C PRO A 109 -19.89 -10.65 7.98
N VAL A 110 -20.85 -10.03 8.65
CA VAL A 110 -21.17 -8.61 8.56
C VAL A 110 -21.45 -8.03 9.94
N ILE A 111 -20.85 -6.89 10.25
CA ILE A 111 -21.32 -5.98 11.30
C ILE A 111 -22.24 -4.96 10.63
N LEU A 112 -23.54 -5.06 10.88
CA LEU A 112 -24.55 -4.19 10.32
C LEU A 112 -24.86 -3.06 11.32
N VAL A 113 -24.62 -1.82 10.88
CA VAL A 113 -25.01 -0.61 11.62
C VAL A 113 -26.50 -0.37 11.39
N VAL A 114 -27.23 -0.08 12.47
CA VAL A 114 -28.70 0.00 12.44
C VAL A 114 -29.17 1.31 11.81
N GLU A 115 -28.47 2.42 12.07
CA GLU A 115 -28.78 3.77 11.63
C GLU A 115 -28.37 4.01 10.15
N PRO A 116 -29.32 4.17 9.20
CA PRO A 116 -28.99 4.36 7.79
C PRO A 116 -28.21 5.64 7.49
N GLU A 117 -28.39 6.68 8.28
CA GLU A 117 -27.70 7.98 8.19
C GLU A 117 -26.17 7.87 8.37
N MET A 118 -25.69 6.79 9.00
CA MET A 118 -24.26 6.56 9.21
C MET A 118 -23.50 6.13 7.94
N LEU A 119 -24.17 6.04 6.78
CA LEU A 119 -23.58 5.56 5.53
C LEU A 119 -22.29 6.30 5.16
N PHE A 120 -22.26 7.62 5.33
CA PHE A 120 -21.11 8.45 5.02
C PHE A 120 -20.12 8.54 6.19
N GLU A 121 -20.61 8.53 7.42
CA GLU A 121 -19.82 8.67 8.65
C GLU A 121 -18.95 7.43 8.95
N VAL A 122 -19.29 6.26 8.40
CA VAL A 122 -18.49 5.05 8.54
C VAL A 122 -17.29 5.03 7.58
N LEU A 123 -17.30 5.82 6.50
CA LEU A 123 -16.22 5.82 5.50
C LEU A 123 -14.84 6.17 6.09
N PRO A 124 -14.69 7.17 6.98
CA PRO A 124 -13.43 7.48 7.66
C PRO A 124 -12.91 6.37 8.59
N LEU A 125 -13.78 5.45 9.04
CA LEU A 125 -13.41 4.34 9.93
C LEU A 125 -12.62 3.22 9.20
N ASN A 126 -12.45 3.33 7.89
CA ASN A 126 -11.50 2.53 7.12
C ASN A 126 -10.05 2.93 7.48
N VAL A 127 -9.57 2.50 8.66
CA VAL A 127 -8.20 2.78 9.14
C VAL A 127 -7.13 1.89 8.50
N GLU A 128 -7.49 0.98 7.59
CA GLU A 128 -6.52 0.24 6.81
C GLU A 128 -6.01 1.08 5.63
N LYS A 129 -4.97 1.87 5.91
CA LYS A 129 -4.10 2.41 4.87
C LYS A 129 -3.01 1.37 4.60
N ALA A 130 -2.92 0.88 3.36
CA ALA A 130 -1.73 0.14 2.94
C ALA A 130 -0.49 0.97 3.31
N HIS A 131 0.48 0.36 4.01
CA HIS A 131 1.68 1.05 4.44
C HIS A 131 2.26 1.84 3.26
N ASN A 132 2.43 3.14 3.45
CA ASN A 132 3.11 3.91 2.43
C ASN A 132 4.57 3.41 2.33
N LEU A 133 5.20 3.60 1.18
CA LEU A 133 6.54 3.11 0.88
C LEU A 133 7.54 3.35 2.02
N LYS A 134 7.45 4.49 2.69
CA LYS A 134 8.31 4.87 3.81
C LYS A 134 8.07 4.02 5.05
N GLU A 135 6.82 3.86 5.48
CA GLU A 135 6.47 3.02 6.63
C GLU A 135 6.93 1.58 6.42
N LYS A 136 6.64 1.00 5.25
CA LYS A 136 7.06 -0.36 4.91
C LYS A 136 8.59 -0.50 4.89
N SER A 137 9.30 0.46 4.33
CA SER A 137 10.77 0.42 4.28
C SER A 137 11.39 0.53 5.68
N LEU A 138 10.83 1.38 6.55
CA LEU A 138 11.27 1.52 7.95
C LEU A 138 10.97 0.26 8.78
N GLU A 139 9.83 -0.40 8.54
CA GLU A 139 9.51 -1.68 9.17
C GLU A 139 10.53 -2.75 8.77
N VAL A 140 10.80 -2.89 7.46
CA VAL A 140 11.72 -3.90 6.91
C VAL A 140 13.14 -3.72 7.43
N ILE A 141 13.68 -2.49 7.49
CA ILE A 141 15.04 -2.28 8.00
C ILE A 141 15.15 -2.52 9.52
N ARG A 142 14.10 -2.23 10.29
CA ARG A 142 14.06 -2.56 11.73
C ARG A 142 14.09 -4.07 11.93
N MET A 143 13.29 -4.81 11.16
CA MET A 143 13.30 -6.27 11.16
C MET A 143 14.68 -6.81 10.77
N TYR A 144 15.30 -6.27 9.71
CA TYR A 144 16.64 -6.66 9.29
C TYR A 144 17.66 -6.49 10.42
N ARG A 145 17.67 -5.33 11.10
CA ARG A 145 18.58 -5.06 12.23
C ARG A 145 18.33 -5.97 13.44
N ALA A 146 17.10 -6.40 13.67
CA ALA A 146 16.79 -7.40 14.70
C ALA A 146 17.36 -8.78 14.31
N LEU A 147 17.13 -9.23 13.07
CA LEU A 147 17.62 -10.50 12.55
C LEU A 147 19.16 -10.57 12.48
N VAL A 148 19.85 -9.44 12.26
CA VAL A 148 21.31 -9.36 12.37
C VAL A 148 21.81 -9.78 13.78
N LYS A 149 21.01 -9.54 14.82
CA LYS A 149 21.36 -9.92 16.21
C LYS A 149 20.93 -11.35 16.55
N GLU A 150 19.76 -11.74 16.10
CA GLU A 150 19.13 -13.02 16.47
C GLU A 150 19.58 -14.19 15.58
N GLU A 151 19.76 -13.94 14.28
CA GLU A 151 19.99 -14.95 13.24
C GLU A 151 21.15 -14.51 12.29
N PRO A 152 22.34 -14.16 12.83
CA PRO A 152 23.42 -13.50 12.07
C PRO A 152 23.94 -14.31 10.88
N ASP A 153 23.96 -15.64 10.99
CA ASP A 153 24.50 -16.53 9.96
C ASP A 153 23.53 -16.76 8.79
N THR A 154 22.32 -16.20 8.86
CA THR A 154 21.32 -16.31 7.79
C THR A 154 21.54 -15.29 6.67
N THR A 155 20.81 -15.42 5.57
CA THR A 155 20.89 -14.53 4.40
C THR A 155 19.56 -13.83 4.15
N GLU A 156 19.57 -12.80 3.31
CA GLU A 156 18.32 -12.12 2.95
C GLU A 156 17.34 -13.01 2.18
N GLU A 157 17.85 -14.01 1.45
CA GLU A 157 17.01 -14.97 0.71
C GLU A 157 16.16 -15.83 1.66
N LYS A 158 16.67 -16.19 2.84
CA LYS A 158 15.90 -16.91 3.89
C LYS A 158 14.67 -16.12 4.32
N TRP A 159 14.79 -14.80 4.37
CA TRP A 159 13.78 -13.87 4.89
C TRP A 159 13.02 -13.11 3.79
N ALA A 160 13.14 -13.54 2.53
CA ALA A 160 12.58 -12.85 1.38
C ALA A 160 11.07 -12.60 1.50
N SER A 161 10.32 -13.54 2.08
CA SER A 161 8.88 -13.38 2.33
C SER A 161 8.55 -12.27 3.31
N GLN A 162 9.37 -12.10 4.35
CA GLN A 162 9.16 -11.11 5.41
C GLN A 162 9.64 -9.72 4.96
N PHE A 163 10.76 -9.67 4.23
CA PHE A 163 11.25 -8.43 3.65
C PHE A 163 10.41 -7.96 2.46
N GLU A 164 9.64 -8.84 1.84
CA GLU A 164 8.79 -8.65 0.64
C GLU A 164 9.54 -8.23 -0.63
N SER A 165 10.43 -7.25 -0.54
CA SER A 165 11.22 -6.76 -1.67
C SER A 165 12.57 -6.18 -1.24
N PRO A 166 13.66 -6.43 -1.99
CA PRO A 166 15.01 -5.97 -1.64
C PRO A 166 15.11 -4.45 -1.43
N HIS A 167 14.41 -3.68 -2.27
CA HIS A 167 14.49 -2.21 -2.24
C HIS A 167 13.94 -1.60 -0.95
N PHE A 168 13.09 -2.30 -0.19
CA PHE A 168 12.62 -1.81 1.10
C PHE A 168 13.74 -1.75 2.14
N ILE A 169 14.73 -2.65 2.08
CA ILE A 169 15.89 -2.64 2.97
C ILE A 169 16.74 -1.39 2.69
N THR A 170 17.10 -1.18 1.42
CA THR A 170 17.91 -0.02 0.98
C THR A 170 17.20 1.31 1.25
N LEU A 171 15.90 1.40 0.96
CA LEU A 171 15.10 2.60 1.26
C LEU A 171 14.94 2.82 2.77
N GLY A 172 14.87 1.75 3.56
CA GLY A 172 14.76 1.84 5.01
C GLY A 172 15.96 2.57 5.60
N LEU A 173 17.17 2.19 5.19
CA LEU A 173 18.41 2.88 5.57
C LEU A 173 18.39 4.37 5.19
N LEU A 174 17.96 4.69 3.97
CA LEU A 174 17.85 6.08 3.51
C LEU A 174 16.82 6.89 4.33
N TYR A 175 15.72 6.26 4.74
CA TYR A 175 14.68 6.90 5.55
C TYR A 175 15.04 7.04 7.04
N GLU A 176 15.86 6.14 7.59
CA GLU A 176 16.41 6.27 8.94
C GLU A 176 17.24 7.55 9.06
N GLU A 177 18.07 7.84 8.06
CA GLU A 177 18.91 9.04 8.03
C GLU A 177 18.14 10.29 7.59
N ASN A 178 17.28 10.18 6.57
CA ASN A 178 16.48 11.28 6.07
C ASN A 178 15.00 10.90 5.91
N ARG A 179 14.18 11.26 6.90
CA ARG A 179 12.73 11.01 6.89
C ARG A 179 11.99 11.64 5.71
N ARG A 180 12.58 12.60 5.00
CA ARG A 180 12.02 13.28 3.81
C ARG A 180 12.64 12.80 2.50
N PHE A 181 13.43 11.72 2.51
CA PHE A 181 14.03 11.15 1.31
C PHE A 181 12.98 10.89 0.22
N ALA A 182 13.32 11.18 -1.04
CA ALA A 182 12.43 11.06 -2.18
C ALA A 182 12.31 9.61 -2.69
N GLY A 183 12.06 8.64 -1.79
CA GLY A 183 12.08 7.22 -2.10
C GLY A 183 11.13 6.80 -3.22
N GLY A 184 9.99 7.48 -3.36
CA GLY A 184 9.05 7.24 -4.46
C GLY A 184 9.66 7.48 -5.85
N ALA A 185 10.59 8.43 -5.98
CA ALA A 185 11.25 8.74 -7.24
C ALA A 185 12.32 7.70 -7.61
N PHE A 186 13.00 7.13 -6.60
CA PHE A 186 14.06 6.12 -6.80
C PHE A 186 13.53 4.68 -6.87
N ALA A 187 12.36 4.40 -6.30
CA ALA A 187 11.77 3.06 -6.24
C ALA A 187 11.69 2.34 -7.62
N PRO A 188 11.33 3.00 -8.74
CA PRO A 188 11.33 2.33 -10.06
C PRO A 188 12.70 1.83 -10.51
N ILE A 189 13.77 2.57 -10.20
CA ILE A 189 15.15 2.17 -10.51
C ILE A 189 15.54 1.00 -9.60
N LEU A 190 15.33 1.16 -8.29
CA LEU A 190 15.68 0.16 -7.28
C LEU A 190 14.98 -1.18 -7.52
N ARG A 191 13.69 -1.22 -7.87
CA ARG A 191 12.98 -2.47 -8.18
C ARG A 191 13.62 -3.29 -9.29
N ARG A 192 14.31 -2.63 -10.22
CA ARG A 192 14.97 -3.30 -11.36
C ARG A 192 16.31 -3.88 -10.95
N VAL A 193 17.13 -3.13 -10.23
CA VAL A 193 18.55 -3.45 -10.00
C VAL A 193 18.88 -3.95 -8.59
N ASP A 194 18.00 -3.72 -7.63
CA ASP A 194 18.19 -4.16 -6.26
C ASP A 194 17.68 -5.61 -6.10
N LYS A 195 18.52 -6.46 -5.51
CA LYS A 195 18.32 -7.90 -5.34
C LYS A 195 18.69 -8.30 -3.93
N PHE A 196 18.06 -9.38 -3.43
CA PHE A 196 18.44 -9.98 -2.15
C PHE A 196 19.90 -10.44 -2.21
N LEU A 197 20.62 -10.20 -1.12
CA LEU A 197 22.03 -10.52 -0.99
C LEU A 197 22.18 -11.94 -0.44
N LYS A 198 23.15 -12.66 -0.98
CA LYS A 198 23.47 -14.05 -0.60
C LYS A 198 24.43 -14.17 0.59
N GLN A 199 24.97 -13.04 1.04
CA GLN A 199 25.86 -12.99 2.19
C GLN A 199 25.09 -13.00 3.51
N THR A 200 25.79 -13.34 4.59
CA THR A 200 25.27 -13.33 5.96
C THR A 200 24.69 -11.96 6.32
N LEU A 201 23.62 -11.89 7.10
CA LEU A 201 22.91 -10.64 7.42
C LEU A 201 23.82 -9.49 7.90
N PRO A 202 24.84 -9.69 8.77
CA PRO A 202 25.77 -8.61 9.15
C PRO A 202 26.51 -8.02 7.94
N LYS A 203 27.17 -8.85 7.13
CA LYS A 203 27.81 -8.42 5.87
C LYS A 203 26.79 -7.84 4.89
N GLY A 204 25.59 -8.41 4.88
CA GLY A 204 24.42 -7.94 4.14
C GLY A 204 24.13 -6.48 4.44
N LEU A 205 24.06 -6.14 5.73
CA LEU A 205 23.82 -4.79 6.22
C LEU A 205 24.93 -3.82 5.80
N ASP A 206 26.20 -4.24 5.82
CA ASP A 206 27.32 -3.41 5.37
C ASP A 206 27.18 -3.05 3.89
N ALA A 207 26.97 -4.05 3.01
CA ALA A 207 26.75 -3.79 1.60
C ALA A 207 25.45 -3.01 1.32
N ARG A 208 24.41 -3.20 2.14
CA ARG A 208 23.18 -2.40 2.06
C ARG A 208 23.44 -0.94 2.40
N THR A 209 24.32 -0.67 3.35
CA THR A 209 24.76 0.69 3.72
C THR A 209 25.52 1.33 2.56
N GLU A 210 26.48 0.62 1.95
CA GLU A 210 27.19 1.10 0.75
C GLU A 210 26.21 1.38 -0.41
N ARG A 211 25.24 0.48 -0.63
CA ARG A 211 24.17 0.70 -1.62
C ARG A 211 23.34 1.94 -1.32
N ALA A 212 22.95 2.14 -0.06
CA ALA A 212 22.22 3.34 0.36
C ALA A 212 23.06 4.61 0.12
N ASP A 213 24.36 4.57 0.37
CA ASP A 213 25.26 5.71 0.13
C ASP A 213 25.33 6.11 -1.34
N LEU A 214 25.38 5.13 -2.26
CA LEU A 214 25.33 5.40 -3.70
C LEU A 214 24.01 6.05 -4.13
N VAL A 215 22.89 5.60 -3.57
CA VAL A 215 21.57 6.20 -3.83
C VAL A 215 21.51 7.62 -3.26
N ARG A 216 22.06 7.84 -2.07
CA ARG A 216 22.13 9.16 -1.44
C ARG A 216 22.95 10.14 -2.27
N ALA A 217 24.10 9.70 -2.78
CA ALA A 217 24.93 10.52 -3.66
C ALA A 217 24.20 10.89 -4.96
N ALA A 218 23.41 9.97 -5.53
CA ALA A 218 22.57 10.27 -6.69
C ALA A 218 21.42 11.25 -6.34
N ASP A 219 20.77 11.15 -5.16
CA ASP A 219 19.74 12.12 -4.74
C ASP A 219 20.33 13.51 -4.46
N GLN A 220 21.56 13.60 -3.96
CA GLN A 220 22.27 14.87 -3.80
C GLN A 220 22.54 15.54 -5.16
N ALA A 221 23.08 14.80 -6.13
CA ALA A 221 23.27 15.28 -7.50
C ALA A 221 21.94 15.71 -8.15
N LEU A 222 20.89 14.91 -7.97
CA LEU A 222 19.53 15.24 -8.41
C LEU A 222 19.03 16.55 -7.75
N GLY A 223 19.27 16.72 -6.46
CA GLY A 223 18.93 17.94 -5.71
C GLY A 223 19.58 19.19 -6.31
N VAL A 224 20.87 19.11 -6.68
CA VAL A 224 21.60 20.19 -7.36
C VAL A 224 20.97 20.52 -8.71
N ALA A 225 20.67 19.50 -9.53
CA ALA A 225 20.02 19.70 -10.83
C ALA A 225 18.62 20.33 -10.69
N VAL A 226 17.81 19.85 -9.75
CA VAL A 226 16.48 20.40 -9.44
C VAL A 226 16.59 21.87 -9.00
N ALA A 227 17.56 22.20 -8.15
CA ALA A 227 17.77 23.58 -7.68
C ALA A 227 18.12 24.52 -8.84
N LYS A 228 18.99 24.10 -9.77
CA LYS A 228 19.31 24.86 -10.98
C LYS A 228 18.07 25.09 -11.87
N ILE A 229 17.23 24.07 -12.05
CA ILE A 229 15.98 24.18 -12.83
C ILE A 229 14.98 25.14 -12.15
N LYS A 230 14.85 25.06 -10.83
CA LYS A 230 14.01 25.99 -10.06
C LYS A 230 14.46 27.45 -10.20
N LYS A 231 15.78 27.70 -10.19
CA LYS A 231 16.34 29.05 -10.42
C LYS A 231 16.00 29.59 -11.81
N ARG A 232 15.72 28.72 -12.79
CA ARG A 232 15.23 29.11 -14.13
C ARG A 232 13.71 29.38 -14.18
N GLY A 233 13.01 29.36 -13.05
CA GLY A 233 11.56 29.58 -12.97
C GLY A 233 10.70 28.33 -13.19
N ILE A 234 11.30 27.15 -13.38
CA ILE A 234 10.57 25.89 -13.56
C ILE A 234 10.39 25.21 -12.20
N ASN A 235 9.20 25.36 -11.61
CA ASN A 235 8.83 24.72 -10.36
C ASN A 235 7.64 23.78 -10.57
N HIS A 236 7.91 22.48 -10.74
CA HIS A 236 6.88 21.48 -10.98
C HIS A 236 7.09 20.24 -10.08
N PRO A 237 6.04 19.61 -9.53
CA PRO A 237 6.18 18.46 -8.61
C PRO A 237 6.95 17.28 -9.21
N TYR A 238 6.84 17.08 -10.52
CA TYR A 238 7.44 15.94 -11.23
C TYR A 238 8.86 16.16 -11.75
N VAL A 239 9.52 17.28 -11.45
CA VAL A 239 10.90 17.57 -11.95
C VAL A 239 11.87 16.45 -11.58
N LYS A 240 11.78 15.90 -10.35
CA LYS A 240 12.65 14.79 -9.92
C LYS A 240 12.47 13.55 -10.79
N ASN A 241 11.21 13.13 -11.00
CA ASN A 241 10.89 11.95 -11.80
C ASN A 241 11.31 12.13 -13.26
N TYR A 242 11.09 13.31 -13.82
CA TYR A 242 11.51 13.67 -15.17
C TYR A 242 13.03 13.57 -15.36
N LEU A 243 13.81 14.14 -14.44
CA LEU A 243 15.27 14.07 -14.49
C LEU A 243 15.77 12.63 -14.39
N LEU A 244 15.25 11.86 -13.43
CA LEU A 244 15.62 10.46 -13.26
C LEU A 244 15.29 9.60 -14.48
N ALA A 245 14.14 9.83 -15.12
CA ALA A 245 13.75 9.12 -16.34
C ALA A 245 14.72 9.37 -17.52
N ARG A 246 15.34 10.55 -17.58
CA ARG A 246 16.29 10.93 -18.64
C ARG A 246 17.74 10.59 -18.34
N THR A 247 18.09 10.52 -17.06
CA THR A 247 19.46 10.25 -16.60
C THR A 247 19.68 8.79 -16.20
N THR A 248 18.62 7.99 -16.06
CA THR A 248 18.78 6.57 -15.74
C THR A 248 19.50 5.81 -16.86
N PRO A 249 20.56 5.04 -16.54
CA PRO A 249 21.25 4.21 -17.52
C PRO A 249 20.40 3.01 -17.97
N LEU A 250 19.23 2.80 -17.34
CA LEU A 250 18.39 1.63 -17.54
C LEU A 250 17.40 1.74 -18.70
N THR A 251 17.26 2.90 -19.34
CA THR A 251 16.30 3.12 -20.44
C THR A 251 16.63 2.27 -21.66
N ARG A 252 17.93 2.04 -21.93
CA ARG A 252 18.41 1.23 -23.07
C ARG A 252 18.75 -0.21 -22.69
N ALA A 253 18.82 -0.54 -21.40
CA ALA A 253 19.15 -1.87 -20.89
C ALA A 253 17.89 -2.74 -20.78
N ARG A 254 17.58 -3.49 -21.85
CA ARG A 254 16.42 -4.41 -21.89
C ARG A 254 16.75 -5.86 -21.58
N LYS A 255 17.89 -6.40 -22.05
CA LYS A 255 18.25 -7.83 -21.91
C LYS A 255 19.18 -8.11 -20.74
N THR A 256 20.19 -7.26 -20.53
CA THR A 256 21.16 -7.36 -19.44
C THR A 256 21.14 -6.05 -18.66
N LEU A 257 20.75 -6.14 -17.39
CA LEU A 257 20.76 -4.98 -16.50
C LEU A 257 22.18 -4.77 -15.95
N PRO A 258 22.67 -3.52 -15.88
CA PRO A 258 23.90 -3.23 -15.15
C PRO A 258 23.75 -3.58 -13.67
N SER A 259 24.88 -3.79 -12.99
CA SER A 259 24.89 -3.98 -11.53
C SER A 259 24.31 -2.76 -10.80
N PHE A 260 23.92 -2.95 -9.55
CA PHE A 260 23.45 -1.86 -8.68
C PHE A 260 24.45 -0.69 -8.66
N GLU A 261 25.73 -1.00 -8.41
CA GLU A 261 26.79 -0.01 -8.31
C GLU A 261 27.00 0.75 -9.62
N GLN A 262 27.12 0.03 -10.74
CA GLN A 262 27.25 0.66 -12.07
C GLN A 262 26.05 1.54 -12.39
N THR A 263 24.85 1.12 -12.00
CA THR A 263 23.61 1.87 -12.21
C THR A 263 23.65 3.21 -11.49
N PHE A 264 23.95 3.20 -10.20
CA PHE A 264 23.90 4.42 -9.39
C PHE A 264 25.09 5.35 -9.60
N LYS A 265 26.30 4.82 -9.87
CA LYS A 265 27.45 5.63 -10.29
C LYS A 265 27.15 6.36 -11.60
N LYS A 266 26.74 5.61 -12.64
CA LYS A 266 26.39 6.21 -13.94
C LYS A 266 25.19 7.15 -13.88
N LEU A 267 24.19 6.84 -13.05
CA LEU A 267 23.05 7.74 -12.82
C LEU A 267 23.53 9.07 -12.22
N LYS A 268 24.41 9.04 -11.21
CA LYS A 268 24.99 10.24 -10.61
C LYS A 268 25.78 11.03 -11.64
N ASP A 269 26.67 10.39 -12.40
CA ASP A 269 27.46 11.07 -13.44
C ASP A 269 26.55 11.74 -14.49
N ASN A 270 25.53 11.03 -14.96
CA ASN A 270 24.54 11.58 -15.89
C ASN A 270 23.74 12.76 -15.29
N LEU A 271 23.51 12.78 -13.97
CA LEU A 271 22.84 13.90 -13.28
C LEU A 271 23.77 15.11 -13.15
N ASP A 272 25.05 14.89 -12.87
CA ASP A 272 26.06 15.95 -12.74
C ASP A 272 26.32 16.63 -14.10
N GLU A 273 26.38 15.85 -15.17
CA GLU A 273 26.57 16.33 -16.56
C GLU A 273 25.27 16.84 -17.20
N PHE A 274 24.12 16.70 -16.53
CA PHE A 274 22.83 17.03 -17.12
C PHE A 274 22.71 18.52 -17.45
N ASP A 275 22.58 18.83 -18.74
CA ASP A 275 22.35 20.18 -19.21
C ASP A 275 20.93 20.65 -18.88
N VAL A 276 20.82 21.34 -17.73
CA VAL A 276 19.56 21.89 -17.23
C VAL A 276 18.96 22.95 -18.16
N SER A 277 19.70 23.55 -19.09
CA SER A 277 19.19 24.59 -20.00
C SER A 277 18.15 24.03 -20.98
N LYS A 278 18.27 22.75 -21.33
CA LYS A 278 17.38 22.04 -22.26
C LYS A 278 16.05 21.63 -21.64
N VAL A 279 15.87 21.83 -20.33
CA VAL A 279 14.61 21.51 -19.65
C VAL A 279 13.55 22.54 -19.98
N ARG A 280 12.40 22.07 -20.47
CA ARG A 280 11.21 22.88 -20.75
C ARG A 280 10.03 22.39 -19.90
N TYR A 281 9.15 23.32 -19.52
CA TYR A 281 8.04 23.05 -18.60
C TYR A 281 7.01 22.07 -19.19
N ASP A 282 6.69 22.22 -20.47
CA ASP A 282 5.75 21.36 -21.23
C ASP A 282 6.23 19.89 -21.29
N GLU A 283 7.54 19.66 -21.39
CA GLU A 283 8.10 18.30 -21.38
C GLU A 283 7.95 17.61 -20.02
N ILE A 284 8.01 18.37 -18.93
CA ILE A 284 7.81 17.83 -17.57
C ILE A 284 6.34 17.43 -17.39
N GLN A 285 5.40 18.22 -17.90
CA GLN A 285 3.97 17.89 -17.87
C GLN A 285 3.65 16.62 -18.66
N ARG A 286 4.19 16.47 -19.87
CA ARG A 286 4.02 15.25 -20.67
C ARG A 286 4.57 14.02 -19.95
N SER A 287 5.75 14.14 -19.33
CA SER A 287 6.33 13.05 -18.55
C SER A 287 5.51 12.70 -17.31
N ALA A 288 4.84 13.66 -16.68
CA ALA A 288 3.96 13.43 -15.54
C ALA A 288 2.77 12.54 -15.93
N ILE A 289 2.11 12.83 -17.06
CA ILE A 289 0.97 12.07 -17.59
C ILE A 289 1.35 10.62 -17.90
N MET A 290 2.54 10.39 -18.46
CA MET A 290 3.03 9.03 -18.73
C MET A 290 3.43 8.27 -17.46
N SER A 291 3.87 8.98 -16.41
CA SER A 291 4.24 8.36 -15.14
C SER A 291 3.03 7.99 -14.29
N SER A 292 1.94 8.77 -14.33
CA SER A 292 0.70 8.49 -13.61
C SER A 292 -0.03 7.26 -14.16
N SER A 293 -0.02 7.06 -15.48
CA SER A 293 -0.62 5.88 -16.14
C SER A 293 0.15 4.57 -15.94
N SER A 294 1.38 4.63 -15.42
CA SER A 294 2.22 3.46 -15.12
C SER A 294 2.21 3.06 -13.64
N SER A 295 1.48 3.83 -12.81
CA SER A 295 1.36 3.65 -11.35
C SER A 295 -0.04 3.25 -10.89
N GLU A 296 -0.98 3.08 -11.83
CA GLU A 296 -2.24 2.34 -11.69
C GLU A 296 -2.03 0.84 -12.01
#